data_AF-A0A3Q9C067-F1
#
_entry.id   AF-A0A3Q9C067-F1
#
_cell.length_a   1.000
_cell.length_b   1.000
_cell.length_c   1.000
_cell.angle_alpha   90.00
_cell.angle_beta   90.00
_cell.angle_gamma   90.00
#
_symmetry.space_group_name_H-M   'P 1'
#
loop_
_entity.id
_entity.type
_entity.pdbx_description
1 polymer ?
#
loop_
_entity_poly.entity_id
_entity_poly.type
_entity_poly.pdbx_seq_one_letter_code
_entity_poly.pdbx_strand_id
1 'polypeptide(L)' 'MTRHPFPQDLVETQTAWYVTYGRLANGDNGGAAEQRRRLLQLSQRIAGHAFWRSPAGTPAARVALKELARAEAAGE' A
#
# COMPACT_ATOMS: atom_id res chain seq x y z
N MET A 1 -0.34 18.09 -9.38
CA MET A 1 -1.56 17.80 -8.58
C MET A 1 -2.41 16.77 -9.32
N THR A 2 -1.95 15.53 -9.42
CA THR A 2 -2.76 14.45 -10.00
C THR A 2 -3.84 14.10 -8.99
N ARG A 3 -5.06 14.58 -9.26
CA ARG A 3 -6.24 14.28 -8.46
C ARG A 3 -6.68 12.85 -8.79
N HIS A 4 -5.95 11.87 -8.26
CA HIS A 4 -6.34 10.48 -8.35
C HIS A 4 -7.70 10.32 -7.63
N PRO A 5 -8.61 9.46 -8.13
CA PRO A 5 -9.88 9.18 -7.47
C PRO A 5 -9.70 8.37 -6.18
N PHE A 6 -8.46 7.98 -5.86
CA PHE A 6 -8.11 7.25 -4.66
C PHE A 6 -7.88 8.22 -3.50
N PRO A 7 -8.38 7.89 -2.30
CA PRO A 7 -8.04 8.64 -1.11
C PRO A 7 -6.53 8.58 -0.87
N GLN A 8 -5.93 9.73 -0.55
CA GLN A 8 -4.49 9.85 -0.36
C GLN A 8 -3.98 8.88 0.73
N ASP A 9 -4.71 8.73 1.83
CA ASP A 9 -4.42 7.77 2.90
C ASP A 9 -4.26 6.32 2.38
N LEU A 10 -5.07 5.93 1.40
CA LEU A 10 -5.00 4.59 0.81
C LEU A 10 -3.75 4.42 -0.06
N VAL A 11 -3.40 5.45 -0.82
CA VAL A 11 -2.17 5.49 -1.65
C VAL A 11 -0.94 5.48 -0.75
N GLU A 12 -0.92 6.30 0.30
CA GLU A 12 0.17 6.35 1.29
C GLU A 12 0.32 5.00 2.02
N THR A 13 -0.79 4.38 2.43
CA THR A 13 -0.77 3.06 3.08
C THR A 13 -0.25 1.97 2.14
N GLN A 14 -0.65 1.98 0.87
CA GLN A 14 -0.15 1.03 -0.14
C GLN A 14 1.32 1.26 -0.48
N THR A 15 1.77 2.51 -0.55
CA THR A 15 3.17 2.89 -0.81
C THR A 15 4.06 2.45 0.35
N ALA A 16 3.67 2.75 1.59
CA ALA A 16 4.35 2.27 2.79
C ALA A 16 4.44 0.74 2.85
N TRP A 17 3.41 0.03 2.34
CA TRP A 17 3.43 -1.43 2.21
C TRP A 17 4.52 -1.90 1.24
N TYR A 18 4.64 -1.27 0.07
CA TYR A 18 5.69 -1.58 -0.92
C TYR A 18 7.10 -1.28 -0.39
N VAL A 19 7.31 -0.14 0.26
CA VAL A 19 8.60 0.22 0.88
C VAL A 19 8.98 -0.77 1.97
N THR A 20 8.03 -1.13 2.85
CA THR A 20 8.27 -2.11 3.92
C THR A 20 8.56 -3.49 3.35
N TYR A 21 7.82 -3.90 2.31
CA TYR A 21 8.07 -5.16 1.60
C TYR A 21 9.45 -5.16 0.94
N GLY A 22 9.86 -4.06 0.30
CA GLY A 22 11.19 -3.91 -0.29
C GLY A 22 12.30 -4.08 0.74
N ARG A 23 12.20 -3.43 1.91
CA ARG A 23 13.17 -3.61 3.00
C ARG A 23 13.22 -5.07 3.51
N LEU A 24 12.06 -5.71 3.62
CA LEU A 24 11.96 -7.12 4.04
C LEU A 24 12.57 -8.07 2.99
N ALA A 25 12.31 -7.82 1.70
CA ALA A 25 12.80 -8.61 0.59
C ALA A 25 14.32 -8.48 0.37
N ASN A 26 14.88 -7.30 0.65
CA ASN A 26 16.32 -7.06 0.60
C ASN A 26 17.08 -7.62 1.82
N GLY A 27 16.38 -8.23 2.78
CA GLY A 27 17.03 -8.92 3.90
C GLY A 27 17.68 -7.99 4.91
N ASP A 28 17.10 -6.81 5.16
CA ASP A 28 17.51 -5.95 6.26
C ASP A 28 17.19 -6.68 7.59
N ASN A 29 18.17 -7.41 8.12
CA ASN A 29 18.00 -8.40 9.18
C ASN A 29 17.78 -7.78 10.58
N GLY A 30 17.82 -6.45 10.70
CA GLY A 30 17.54 -5.72 11.93
C GLY A 30 16.05 -5.35 12.05
N GLY A 31 15.17 -6.33 12.30
CA GLY A 31 13.78 -6.04 12.67
C GLY A 31 12.67 -6.76 11.89
N ALA A 32 12.98 -7.85 11.16
CA ALA A 32 12.02 -8.54 10.27
C ALA A 32 10.65 -8.85 10.92
N ALA A 33 10.62 -9.13 12.22
CA ALA A 33 9.37 -9.35 12.96
C ALA A 33 8.52 -8.07 13.05
N GLU A 34 9.14 -6.91 13.29
CA GLU A 34 8.46 -5.62 13.34
C GLU A 34 7.98 -5.18 11.95
N GLN A 35 8.80 -5.37 10.90
CA GLN A 35 8.36 -5.07 9.54
C GLN A 35 7.23 -6.00 9.08
N ARG A 36 7.25 -7.29 9.41
CA ARG A 36 6.11 -8.20 9.16
C ARG A 36 4.85 -7.75 9.88
N ARG A 37 4.93 -7.37 11.16
CA ARG A 37 3.78 -6.83 11.91
C ARG A 37 3.24 -5.57 11.25
N ARG A 38 4.12 -4.65 10.85
CA ARG A 38 3.74 -3.43 10.14
C ARG A 38 3.06 -3.73 8.80
N LEU A 39 3.58 -4.68 8.05
CA LEU A 39 3.04 -5.12 6.77
C LEU A 39 1.63 -5.72 6.91
N LEU A 40 1.37 -6.50 7.98
CA LEU A 40 0.04 -7.01 8.30
C LEU A 40 -0.94 -5.90 8.71
N GLN A 41 -0.49 -4.92 9.52
CA GLN A 41 -1.31 -3.76 9.90
C GLN A 41 -1.70 -2.91 8.69
N LEU A 42 -0.74 -2.65 7.79
CA LEU A 42 -0.99 -1.94 6.54
C LEU A 42 -1.95 -2.72 5.63
N SER A 43 -1.77 -4.04 5.50
CA SER A 43 -2.67 -4.90 4.74
C SER A 43 -4.11 -4.87 5.28
N GLN A 44 -4.29 -4.92 6.61
CA GLN A 44 -5.60 -4.81 7.24
C GLN A 44 -6.25 -3.45 7.02
N ARG A 45 -5.48 -2.35 7.11
CA ARG A 45 -5.98 -1.00 6.81
C ARG A 45 -6.44 -0.86 5.36
N ILE A 46 -5.67 -1.39 4.41
CA ILE A 46 -6.05 -1.41 3.00
C ILE A 46 -7.32 -2.24 2.84
N ALA A 47 -7.35 -3.49 3.31
CA ALA A 47 -8.50 -4.38 3.12
C ALA A 47 -9.79 -3.89 3.81
N GLY A 48 -9.68 -3.25 4.97
CA GLY A 48 -10.79 -2.69 5.74
C GLY A 48 -11.25 -1.30 5.30
N HIS A 49 -10.60 -0.69 4.29
CA HIS A 49 -10.88 0.68 3.90
C HIS A 49 -12.29 0.83 3.31
N ALA A 50 -13.02 1.86 3.74
CA ALA A 50 -14.41 2.12 3.31
C ALA A 50 -14.56 2.34 1.79
N PHE A 51 -13.46 2.73 1.12
CA PHE A 51 -13.38 2.81 -0.35
C PHE A 51 -13.72 1.48 -1.03
N TRP A 52 -13.30 0.34 -0.47
CA TRP A 52 -13.61 -0.97 -1.05
C TRP A 52 -15.07 -1.38 -0.88
N ARG A 53 -15.76 -0.80 0.11
CA ARG A 53 -17.19 -1.00 0.33
C ARG A 53 -18.06 -0.13 -0.59
N SER A 54 -17.44 0.82 -1.29
CA SER A 54 -18.10 1.68 -2.28
C SER A 54 -18.12 1.00 -3.65
N PRO A 55 -19.03 1.38 -4.57
CA PRO A 55 -19.05 0.85 -5.94
C PRO A 55 -17.76 1.11 -6.73
N ALA A 56 -16.92 2.05 -6.28
CA ALA A 56 -15.58 2.30 -6.80
C ALA A 56 -14.55 1.21 -6.41
N GLY A 57 -14.86 0.35 -5.43
CA GLY A 57 -14.02 -0.71 -4.90
C GLY A 57 -13.87 -1.93 -5.82
N THR A 58 -13.69 -1.71 -7.11
CA THR A 58 -13.60 -2.77 -8.12
C THR A 58 -12.23 -3.47 -8.09
N PRO A 59 -12.12 -4.71 -8.61
CA PRO A 59 -10.81 -5.35 -8.80
C PRO A 59 -9.86 -4.51 -9.67
N ALA A 60 -10.38 -3.76 -10.65
CA ALA A 60 -9.58 -2.84 -11.45
C ALA A 60 -9.00 -1.68 -10.62
N ALA A 61 -9.79 -1.14 -9.67
CA ALA A 61 -9.34 -0.12 -8.74
C ALA A 61 -8.22 -0.62 -7.80
N ARG A 62 -8.22 -1.91 -7.41
CA ARG A 62 -7.10 -2.53 -6.68
C ARG A 62 -5.82 -2.57 -7.50
N VAL A 63 -5.91 -2.93 -8.78
CA VAL A 63 -4.75 -2.96 -9.67
C VAL A 63 -4.20 -1.55 -9.87
N ALA A 64 -5.05 -0.57 -10.19
CA ALA A 64 -4.65 0.81 -10.38
C ALA A 64 -3.99 1.42 -9.11
N LEU A 65 -4.52 1.11 -7.92
CA LEU A 65 -3.91 1.52 -6.66
C LEU A 65 -2.51 0.91 -6.49
N LYS A 66 -2.34 -0.38 -6.77
CA LYS A 66 -1.05 -1.05 -6.67
C LYS A 66 -0.02 -0.48 -7.65
N GLU A 67 -0.43 -0.19 -8.89
CA GLU A 67 0.44 0.41 -9.89
C GLU A 67 0.87 1.82 -9.49
N LEU A 68 -0.07 2.65 -9.02
CA LEU A 68 0.22 3.99 -8.53
C LEU A 68 1.20 3.94 -7.35
N ALA A 69 0.88 3.17 -6.31
CA ALA A 69 1.72 3.06 -5.13
C ALA A 69 3.11 2.47 -5.43
N ARG A 70 3.21 1.59 -6.44
CA ARG A 70 4.50 1.07 -6.90
C ARG A 70 5.31 2.14 -7.62
N ALA A 71 4.67 3.00 -8.42
CA ALA A 71 5.35 4.11 -9.09
C ALA A 71 5.86 5.13 -8.05
N GLU A 72 5.04 5.48 -7.05
CA GLU A 72 5.45 6.36 -5.95
C GLU A 72 6.60 5.74 -5.14
N ALA A 73 6.51 4.46 -4.77
CA ALA A 73 7.56 3.76 -4.03
C ALA A 73 8.87 3.57 -4.82
N ALA A 74 8.84 3.69 -6.15
CA ALA A 74 10.02 3.62 -7.00
C ALA A 74 10.61 5.00 -7.34
N GLY A 75 9.84 6.07 -7.12
CA GLY A 75 10.27 7.45 -7.31
C GLY A 75 10.88 8.10 -6.05
N GLU A 76 10.67 7.50 -4.87
CA GLU A 76 11.35 7.81 -3.60
C GLU A 76 12.70 7.10 -3.48
#